data_AF-A0A7S6M469-F1
#
_entry.id   AF-A0A7S6M469-F1
#
_cell.length_a   1.000
_cell.length_b   1.000
_cell.length_c   1.000
_cell.angle_alpha   90.00
_cell.angle_beta   90.00
_cell.angle_gamma   90.00
#
_symmetry.space_group_name_H-M   'P 1'
#
loop_
_entity.id
_entity.type
_entity.pdbx_description
1 polymer ?
#
loop_
_entity_poly.entity_id
_entity_poly.type
_entity_poly.pdbx_seq_one_letter_code
_entity_poly.pdbx_strand_id
1 'polypeptide(L)'
;MTFPWDDGITIEGMEEYYERTGHVDWTHAISGAKMIKMQHPDYEVYMQGIHAFRGVSCADCHMPYVSEGGIKYTDHQIRSPLENLQNSCQVCHKWSENEIKTRVISIQDKNKELLEAAESEITLAHLEIGDGWRSGIADGELEEVRKLVSLGQMYWDYVAANNGMGFHAPQECARVLAKAHRYASESRRKMAVLRTKKGLPEFAAPDILSREKAQAYIKPFVEAQSAAKGK
;
A
#
# COMPACT_ATOMS: atom_id res chain seq x y z
N MET A 1 2.23 -5.70 -20.68
CA MET A 1 2.41 -4.74 -19.58
C MET A 1 1.60 -3.51 -19.95
N THR A 2 0.74 -3.04 -19.06
CA THR A 2 -0.15 -1.89 -19.26
C THR A 2 -0.09 -1.04 -18.01
N PHE A 3 0.09 0.27 -18.14
CA PHE A 3 -0.02 1.20 -17.01
C PHE A 3 -1.48 1.68 -16.90
N PRO A 4 -2.10 1.61 -15.72
CA PRO A 4 -3.53 1.91 -15.52
C PRO A 4 -3.77 3.43 -15.42
N TRP A 5 -3.32 4.20 -16.42
CA TRP A 5 -3.29 5.67 -16.35
C TRP A 5 -4.35 6.37 -17.23
N ASP A 6 -5.23 5.61 -17.89
CA ASP A 6 -6.23 6.17 -18.81
C ASP A 6 -7.16 7.18 -18.12
N ASP A 7 -7.45 6.96 -16.83
CA ASP A 7 -8.30 7.81 -16.00
C ASP A 7 -7.48 8.68 -15.02
N GLY A 8 -6.16 8.76 -15.22
CA GLY A 8 -5.23 9.59 -14.44
C GLY A 8 -4.18 8.78 -13.69
N ILE A 9 -3.12 9.48 -13.24
CA ILE A 9 -1.97 8.87 -12.53
C ILE A 9 -2.12 8.88 -11.02
N THR A 10 -3.23 9.37 -10.48
CA THR A 10 -3.53 9.31 -9.03
C THR A 10 -4.10 7.94 -8.67
N ILE A 11 -4.07 7.57 -7.39
CA ILE A 11 -4.69 6.33 -6.93
C ILE A 11 -6.20 6.29 -7.21
N GLU A 12 -6.87 7.44 -7.15
CA GLU A 12 -8.28 7.57 -7.54
C GLU A 12 -8.49 7.31 -9.05
N GLY A 13 -7.63 7.83 -9.92
CA GLY A 13 -7.71 7.52 -11.36
C GLY A 13 -7.49 6.04 -11.65
N MET A 14 -6.56 5.40 -10.93
CA MET A 14 -6.36 3.96 -11.01
C MET A 14 -7.58 3.16 -10.48
N GLU A 15 -8.24 3.64 -9.42
CA GLU A 15 -9.49 3.05 -8.90
C GLU A 15 -10.59 3.10 -9.97
N GLU A 16 -10.81 4.27 -10.58
CA GLU A 16 -11.79 4.44 -11.66
C GLU A 16 -11.48 3.53 -12.86
N TYR A 17 -10.21 3.43 -13.25
CA TYR A 17 -9.76 2.54 -14.31
C TYR A 17 -10.07 1.07 -14.01
N TYR A 18 -9.72 0.58 -12.81
CA TYR A 18 -9.95 -0.82 -12.46
C TYR A 18 -11.43 -1.14 -12.23
N GLU A 19 -12.22 -0.22 -11.69
CA GLU A 19 -13.67 -0.37 -11.58
C GLU A 19 -14.32 -0.45 -12.96
N ARG A 20 -13.97 0.48 -13.87
CA ARG A 20 -14.50 0.52 -15.24
C ARG A 20 -14.16 -0.72 -16.05
N THR A 21 -12.95 -1.25 -15.89
CA THR A 21 -12.47 -2.44 -16.62
C THR A 21 -12.88 -3.76 -15.97
N GLY A 22 -13.36 -3.74 -14.73
CA GLY A 22 -13.67 -4.95 -13.96
C GLY A 22 -12.43 -5.80 -13.67
N HIS A 23 -11.25 -5.18 -13.65
CA HIS A 23 -9.98 -5.90 -13.45
C HIS A 23 -9.90 -6.49 -12.05
N VAL A 24 -9.32 -7.68 -11.95
CA VAL A 24 -9.07 -8.38 -10.69
C VAL A 24 -7.76 -9.14 -10.82
N ASP A 25 -6.80 -8.86 -9.96
CA ASP A 25 -5.52 -9.59 -9.96
C ASP A 25 -5.67 -10.95 -9.28
N TRP A 26 -6.37 -11.01 -8.14
CA TRP A 26 -6.72 -12.28 -7.49
C TRP A 26 -7.98 -12.18 -6.64
N THR A 27 -8.54 -13.33 -6.28
CA THR A 27 -9.56 -13.43 -5.23
C THR A 27 -8.86 -13.80 -3.92
N HIS A 28 -9.03 -12.99 -2.88
CA HIS A 28 -8.41 -13.23 -1.58
C HIS A 28 -8.93 -14.54 -0.97
N ALA A 29 -8.03 -15.43 -0.53
CA ALA A 29 -8.40 -16.79 -0.13
C ALA A 29 -9.27 -16.85 1.14
N ILE A 30 -9.04 -15.94 2.10
CA ILE A 30 -9.81 -15.90 3.37
C ILE A 30 -11.16 -15.21 3.17
N SER A 31 -11.14 -13.95 2.74
CA SER A 31 -12.34 -13.11 2.66
C SER A 31 -13.18 -13.35 1.39
N GLY A 32 -12.62 -13.89 0.33
CA GLY A 32 -13.26 -13.98 -0.99
C GLY A 32 -13.33 -12.64 -1.75
N ALA A 33 -12.69 -11.58 -1.25
CA ALA A 33 -12.68 -10.27 -1.90
C ALA A 33 -11.92 -10.29 -3.24
N LYS A 34 -12.36 -9.49 -4.21
CA LYS A 34 -11.69 -9.29 -5.50
C LYS A 34 -10.65 -8.20 -5.35
N MET A 35 -9.37 -8.55 -5.43
CA MET A 35 -8.25 -7.70 -5.04
C MET A 35 -7.50 -7.14 -6.24
N ILE A 36 -6.91 -5.96 -6.03
CA ILE A 36 -5.97 -5.28 -6.92
C ILE A 36 -4.59 -5.26 -6.25
N LYS A 37 -3.52 -5.47 -7.03
CA LYS A 37 -2.13 -5.34 -6.56
C LYS A 37 -1.56 -4.05 -7.14
N MET A 38 -0.98 -3.22 -6.30
CA MET A 38 -0.15 -2.10 -6.72
C MET A 38 1.31 -2.55 -6.79
N GLN A 39 2.04 -2.17 -7.84
CA GLN A 39 3.46 -2.50 -7.98
C GLN A 39 4.24 -1.21 -8.16
N HIS A 40 5.12 -0.92 -7.20
CA HIS A 40 6.12 0.16 -7.25
C HIS A 40 5.66 1.41 -8.01
N PRO A 41 4.58 2.10 -7.56
CA PRO A 41 4.07 3.31 -8.20
C PRO A 41 4.99 4.52 -7.91
N ASP A 42 6.29 4.34 -8.12
CA ASP A 42 7.33 5.29 -7.72
C ASP A 42 7.22 6.59 -8.50
N TYR A 43 6.91 6.51 -9.80
CA TYR A 43 6.72 7.67 -10.66
C TYR A 43 5.44 8.41 -10.30
N GLU A 44 4.34 7.70 -10.13
CA GLU A 44 3.03 8.25 -9.84
C GLU A 44 3.00 8.95 -8.49
N VAL A 45 3.58 8.33 -7.46
CA VAL A 45 3.78 8.95 -6.14
C VAL A 45 4.71 10.16 -6.26
N TYR A 46 5.83 10.04 -6.98
CA TYR A 46 6.76 11.17 -7.19
C TYR A 46 6.07 12.39 -7.81
N MET A 47 5.21 12.18 -8.81
CA MET A 47 4.48 13.26 -9.49
C MET A 47 3.54 14.04 -8.57
N GLN A 48 3.15 13.49 -7.41
CA GLN A 48 2.36 14.20 -6.38
C GLN A 48 3.23 15.02 -5.41
N GLY A 49 4.56 14.97 -5.58
CA GLY A 49 5.53 15.53 -4.66
C GLY A 49 5.98 16.95 -4.98
N ILE A 50 6.49 17.65 -3.95
CA ILE A 50 7.06 18.99 -4.12
C ILE A 50 8.31 19.00 -5.01
N HIS A 51 9.12 17.94 -4.98
CA HIS A 51 10.31 17.84 -5.82
C HIS A 51 9.94 17.77 -7.30
N ALA A 52 8.96 16.92 -7.68
CA ALA A 52 8.43 16.87 -9.03
C ALA A 52 7.80 18.21 -9.45
N PHE A 53 7.00 18.82 -8.57
CA PHE A 53 6.41 20.14 -8.82
C PHE A 53 7.48 21.22 -9.09
N ARG A 54 8.67 21.10 -8.50
CA ARG A 54 9.80 21.99 -8.72
C ARG A 54 10.74 21.57 -9.85
N GLY A 55 10.40 20.52 -10.60
CA GLY A 55 11.18 20.02 -11.74
C GLY A 55 12.45 19.25 -11.36
N VAL A 56 12.59 18.84 -10.09
CA VAL A 56 13.72 17.99 -9.64
C VAL A 56 13.44 16.56 -10.10
N SER A 57 14.26 16.05 -11.00
CA SER A 57 14.13 14.73 -11.62
C SER A 57 14.59 13.59 -10.68
N CYS A 58 14.27 12.35 -11.05
CA CYS A 58 14.79 11.16 -10.37
C CYS A 58 16.32 11.14 -10.35
N ALA A 59 16.94 11.56 -11.47
CA ALA A 59 18.39 11.53 -11.65
C ALA A 59 19.11 12.55 -10.75
N ASP A 60 18.49 13.70 -10.45
CA ASP A 60 19.10 14.72 -9.58
C ASP A 60 19.42 14.16 -8.18
N CYS A 61 18.63 13.21 -7.69
CA CYS A 61 18.85 12.58 -6.39
C CYS A 61 19.56 11.22 -6.49
N HIS A 62 19.15 10.36 -7.42
CA HIS A 62 19.60 8.96 -7.48
C HIS A 62 20.80 8.72 -8.40
N MET A 63 21.10 9.67 -9.29
CA MET A 63 22.23 9.63 -10.21
C MET A 63 22.94 11.00 -10.22
N PRO A 64 23.39 11.49 -9.04
CA PRO A 64 23.94 12.82 -8.96
C PRO A 64 25.23 12.93 -9.77
N TYR A 65 25.56 14.15 -10.18
CA TYR A 65 26.84 14.40 -10.82
C TYR A 65 28.00 14.32 -9.81
N VAL A 66 29.09 13.67 -10.20
CA VAL A 66 30.35 13.60 -9.46
C VAL A 66 31.41 14.37 -10.25
N SER A 67 32.26 15.12 -9.53
CA SER A 67 33.40 15.84 -10.12
C SER A 67 34.70 15.29 -9.56
N GLU A 68 35.54 14.73 -10.43
CA GLU A 68 36.82 14.13 -10.07
C GLU A 68 37.88 14.51 -11.09
N GLY A 69 39.01 15.07 -10.64
CA GLY A 69 40.11 15.44 -11.53
C GLY A 69 39.74 16.40 -12.68
N GLY A 70 38.70 17.23 -12.51
CA GLY A 70 38.22 18.17 -13.53
C GLY A 70 37.21 17.58 -14.54
N ILE A 71 36.85 16.30 -14.41
CA ILE A 71 35.83 15.64 -15.21
C ILE A 71 34.54 15.56 -14.39
N LYS A 72 33.41 15.88 -15.04
CA LYS A 72 32.07 15.72 -14.48
C LYS A 72 31.39 14.52 -15.14
N TYR A 73 30.92 13.56 -14.35
CA TYR A 73 30.18 12.39 -14.83
C TYR A 73 28.98 12.10 -13.94
N THR A 74 28.06 11.29 -14.44
CA THR A 74 26.85 10.86 -13.71
C THR A 74 27.15 9.60 -12.91
N ASP A 75 26.83 9.61 -11.61
CA ASP A 75 26.89 8.40 -10.78
C ASP A 75 25.81 7.41 -11.24
N HIS A 76 26.23 6.23 -11.70
CA HIS A 76 25.33 5.16 -12.13
C HIS A 76 25.09 4.11 -11.04
N GLN A 77 25.67 4.29 -9.84
CA GLN A 77 25.38 3.45 -8.69
C GLN A 77 24.06 3.89 -8.04
N ILE A 78 22.94 3.52 -8.66
CA ILE A 78 21.60 3.82 -8.16
C ILE A 78 21.41 3.14 -6.79
N ARG A 79 21.29 3.96 -5.76
CA ARG A 79 21.08 3.55 -4.36
C ARG A 79 20.27 4.62 -3.62
N SER A 80 20.12 4.44 -2.31
CA SER A 80 19.54 5.49 -1.47
C SER A 80 20.35 6.79 -1.58
N PRO A 81 19.72 7.94 -1.91
CA PRO A 81 20.39 9.24 -1.92
C PRO A 81 20.95 9.64 -0.55
N LEU A 82 20.48 9.01 0.54
CA LEU A 82 21.02 9.21 1.89
C LEU A 82 22.46 8.71 2.04
N GLU A 83 22.95 7.88 1.13
CA GLU A 83 24.35 7.43 1.09
C GLU A 83 25.28 8.44 0.41
N ASN A 84 24.73 9.48 -0.23
CA ASN A 84 25.50 10.52 -0.94
C ASN A 84 24.84 11.91 -0.80
N LEU A 85 24.54 12.31 0.44
CA LEU A 85 23.80 13.54 0.75
C LEU A 85 24.41 14.81 0.17
N GLN A 86 25.74 14.87 0.09
CA GLN A 86 26.46 16.03 -0.45
C GLN A 86 26.09 16.30 -1.90
N ASN A 87 26.08 15.25 -2.72
CA ASN A 87 25.81 15.37 -4.15
C ASN A 87 24.32 15.26 -4.50
N SER A 88 23.51 14.59 -3.67
CA SER A 88 22.08 14.38 -3.92
C SER A 88 21.17 15.45 -3.31
N CYS A 89 21.54 16.02 -2.16
CA CYS A 89 20.65 16.90 -1.38
C CYS A 89 21.25 18.29 -1.14
N GLN A 90 22.52 18.38 -0.77
CA GLN A 90 23.17 19.64 -0.39
C GLN A 90 23.49 20.55 -1.60
N VAL A 91 23.34 20.04 -2.82
CA VAL A 91 23.31 20.86 -4.05
C VAL A 91 22.18 21.89 -4.03
N CYS A 92 21.10 21.63 -3.28
CA CYS A 92 19.93 22.51 -3.15
C CYS A 92 19.65 22.95 -1.70
N HIS A 93 19.95 22.10 -0.72
CA HIS A 93 19.62 22.34 0.69
C HIS A 93 20.84 22.80 1.51
N LYS A 94 20.72 23.97 2.15
CA LYS A 94 21.73 24.51 3.07
C LYS A 94 21.58 23.96 4.49
N TRP A 95 21.44 22.64 4.61
CA TRP A 95 21.32 21.91 5.88
C TRP A 95 22.51 20.98 6.05
N SER A 96 22.86 20.66 7.30
CA SER A 96 23.80 19.58 7.58
C SER A 96 23.26 18.23 7.12
N GLU A 97 24.15 17.27 6.87
CA GLU A 97 23.77 15.90 6.52
C GLU A 97 22.84 15.28 7.57
N ASN A 98 23.12 15.54 8.85
CA ASN A 98 22.32 15.01 9.96
C ASN A 98 20.89 15.59 9.98
N GLU A 99 20.73 16.89 9.71
CA GLU A 99 19.40 17.51 9.60
C GLU A 99 18.60 16.94 8.43
N ILE A 100 19.24 16.75 7.26
CA ILE A 100 18.60 16.14 6.10
C ILE A 100 18.16 14.71 6.43
N LYS A 101 19.10 13.88 6.91
CA LYS A 101 18.83 12.47 7.23
C LYS A 101 17.71 12.32 8.25
N THR A 102 17.75 13.10 9.33
CA THR A 102 16.70 13.09 10.37
C THR A 102 15.34 13.47 9.80
N ARG A 103 15.29 14.45 8.90
CA ARG A 103 14.04 14.89 8.27
C ARG A 103 13.47 13.84 7.34
N VAL A 104 14.31 13.17 6.54
CA VAL A 104 13.88 12.06 5.66
C VAL A 104 13.34 10.91 6.49
N ILE A 105 14.09 10.45 7.50
CA ILE A 105 13.69 9.34 8.36
C ILE A 105 12.39 9.68 9.10
N SER A 106 12.24 10.89 9.65
CA SER A 106 11.00 11.29 10.32
C SER A 106 9.77 11.28 9.40
N ILE A 107 9.94 11.58 8.11
CA ILE A 107 8.86 11.48 7.13
C ILE A 107 8.48 10.01 6.89
N GLN A 108 9.48 9.15 6.74
CA GLN A 108 9.28 7.73 6.52
C GLN A 108 8.63 7.05 7.74
N ASP A 109 9.08 7.37 8.95
CA ASP A 109 8.52 6.84 10.19
C ASP A 109 7.03 7.20 10.36
N LYS A 110 6.65 8.45 10.08
CA LYS A 110 5.24 8.88 10.15
C LYS A 110 4.35 8.16 9.13
N ASN A 111 4.85 7.95 7.91
CA ASN A 111 4.11 7.19 6.91
C ASN A 111 4.04 5.71 7.27
N LYS A 112 5.11 5.15 7.83
CA LYS A 112 5.15 3.77 8.31
C LYS A 112 4.15 3.54 9.45
N GLU A 113 4.02 4.46 10.40
CA GLU A 113 3.02 4.37 11.48
C GLU A 113 1.58 4.29 10.91
N LEU A 114 1.26 5.15 9.94
CA LEU A 114 -0.04 5.12 9.25
C LEU A 114 -0.22 3.84 8.43
N LEU A 115 0.85 3.34 7.81
CA LEU A 115 0.87 2.11 7.02
C LEU A 115 0.53 0.90 7.89
N GLU A 116 1.18 0.77 9.04
CA GLU A 116 0.97 -0.32 10.01
C GLU A 116 -0.44 -0.24 10.63
N ALA A 117 -0.95 0.96 10.92
CA ALA A 117 -2.32 1.14 11.40
C ALA A 117 -3.36 0.67 10.37
N ALA A 118 -3.19 1.06 9.10
CA ALA A 118 -4.07 0.59 8.02
C ALA A 118 -3.93 -0.92 7.77
N GLU A 119 -2.72 -1.47 7.80
CA GLU A 119 -2.46 -2.91 7.65
C GLU A 119 -3.18 -3.74 8.70
N SER A 120 -3.16 -3.29 9.96
CA SER A 120 -3.86 -3.94 11.07
C SER A 120 -5.37 -4.01 10.83
N GLU A 121 -5.99 -2.89 10.42
CA GLU A 121 -7.42 -2.83 10.11
C GLU A 121 -7.80 -3.69 8.90
N ILE A 122 -6.98 -3.68 7.84
CA ILE A 122 -7.18 -4.50 6.63
C ILE A 122 -7.10 -5.99 6.98
N THR A 123 -6.10 -6.37 7.78
CA THR A 123 -5.90 -7.75 8.24
C THR A 123 -7.13 -8.23 9.01
N LEU A 124 -7.60 -7.46 9.99
CA LEU A 124 -8.78 -7.80 10.76
C LEU A 124 -10.04 -7.86 9.89
N ALA A 125 -10.21 -6.92 8.95
CA ALA A 125 -11.33 -6.94 8.01
C ALA A 125 -11.38 -8.23 7.18
N HIS A 126 -10.24 -8.68 6.64
CA HIS A 126 -10.19 -9.93 5.89
C HIS A 126 -10.55 -11.16 6.74
N LEU A 127 -10.06 -11.21 7.98
CA LEU A 127 -10.34 -12.30 8.90
C LEU A 127 -11.81 -12.31 9.34
N GLU A 128 -12.38 -11.16 9.68
CA GLU A 128 -13.78 -11.01 10.07
C GLU A 128 -14.72 -11.46 8.96
N ILE A 129 -14.45 -11.07 7.71
CA ILE A 129 -15.24 -11.50 6.54
C ILE A 129 -15.15 -13.01 6.36
N GLY A 130 -13.95 -13.59 6.39
CA GLY A 130 -13.77 -15.04 6.23
C GLY A 130 -14.41 -15.85 7.35
N ASP A 131 -14.37 -15.35 8.59
CA ASP A 131 -15.05 -15.95 9.72
C ASP A 131 -16.58 -15.85 9.62
N GLY A 132 -17.10 -14.69 9.24
CA GLY A 132 -18.53 -14.48 9.01
C GLY A 132 -19.07 -15.41 7.91
N TRP A 133 -18.32 -15.57 6.82
CA TRP A 133 -18.67 -16.50 5.75
C TRP A 133 -18.75 -17.95 6.24
N ARG A 134 -17.72 -18.44 6.96
CA ARG A 134 -17.71 -19.79 7.55
C ARG A 134 -18.79 -20.00 8.61
N SER A 135 -19.24 -18.91 9.24
CA SER A 135 -20.34 -18.89 10.21
C SER A 135 -21.73 -18.80 9.56
N GLY A 136 -21.81 -18.88 8.22
CA GLY A 136 -23.08 -18.99 7.49
C GLY A 136 -23.71 -17.68 7.02
N ILE A 137 -22.97 -16.56 7.03
CA ILE A 137 -23.41 -15.35 6.32
C ILE A 137 -23.43 -15.63 4.82
N ALA A 138 -24.53 -15.31 4.14
CA ALA A 138 -24.68 -15.58 2.72
C ALA A 138 -23.68 -14.77 1.89
N ASP A 139 -23.21 -15.33 0.77
CA ASP A 139 -22.15 -14.73 -0.03
C ASP A 139 -22.51 -13.32 -0.54
N GLY A 140 -23.76 -13.11 -0.97
CA GLY A 140 -24.27 -11.81 -1.40
C GLY A 140 -24.37 -10.77 -0.29
N GLU A 141 -24.47 -11.18 0.98
CA GLU A 141 -24.44 -10.24 2.12
C GLU A 141 -23.01 -9.74 2.41
N LEU A 142 -21.98 -10.39 1.85
CA LEU A 142 -20.57 -10.04 2.05
C LEU A 142 -19.98 -9.17 0.92
N GLU A 143 -20.75 -8.89 -0.13
CA GLU A 143 -20.26 -8.16 -1.31
C GLU A 143 -19.73 -6.76 -0.94
N GLU A 144 -20.50 -6.00 -0.15
CA GLU A 144 -20.14 -4.63 0.22
C GLU A 144 -18.85 -4.57 1.07
N VAL A 145 -18.75 -5.43 2.08
CA VAL A 145 -17.56 -5.50 2.96
C VAL A 145 -16.33 -6.00 2.21
N ARG A 146 -16.49 -6.90 1.24
CA ARG A 146 -15.42 -7.35 0.34
C ARG A 146 -14.93 -6.22 -0.56
N LYS A 147 -15.84 -5.41 -1.12
CA LYS A 147 -15.46 -4.23 -1.92
C LYS A 147 -14.67 -3.23 -1.06
N LEU A 148 -15.14 -2.95 0.16
CA LEU A 148 -14.48 -2.02 1.07
C LEU A 148 -13.08 -2.48 1.48
N VAL A 149 -12.88 -3.75 1.84
CA VAL A 149 -11.53 -4.24 2.20
C VAL A 149 -10.60 -4.29 0.98
N SER A 150 -11.13 -4.57 -0.22
CA SER A 150 -10.35 -4.50 -1.47
C SER A 150 -9.84 -3.09 -1.73
N LEU A 151 -10.72 -2.07 -1.62
CA LEU A 151 -10.32 -0.66 -1.73
C LEU A 151 -9.34 -0.25 -0.63
N GLY A 152 -9.59 -0.66 0.62
CA GLY A 152 -8.66 -0.43 1.73
C GLY A 152 -7.26 -0.94 1.41
N GLN A 153 -7.17 -2.18 0.92
CA GLN A 153 -5.89 -2.77 0.55
C GLN A 153 -5.26 -2.13 -0.69
N MET A 154 -6.03 -1.80 -1.73
CA MET A 154 -5.50 -1.14 -2.92
C MET A 154 -4.83 0.20 -2.57
N TYR A 155 -5.48 1.02 -1.75
CA TYR A 155 -4.93 2.30 -1.29
C TYR A 155 -3.71 2.10 -0.38
N TRP A 156 -3.75 1.13 0.54
CA TRP A 156 -2.59 0.79 1.37
C TRP A 156 -1.40 0.35 0.52
N ASP A 157 -1.64 -0.53 -0.45
CA ASP A 157 -0.62 -1.14 -1.29
C ASP A 157 0.03 -0.13 -2.24
N TYR A 158 -0.69 0.92 -2.64
CA TYR A 158 -0.13 2.05 -3.40
C TYR A 158 1.05 2.70 -2.66
N VAL A 159 0.96 2.82 -1.34
CA VAL A 159 2.05 3.38 -0.51
C VAL A 159 3.03 2.28 -0.09
N ALA A 160 2.55 1.09 0.28
CA ALA A 160 3.40 -0.03 0.70
C ALA A 160 4.36 -0.49 -0.41
N ALA A 161 3.91 -0.45 -1.67
CA ALA A 161 4.70 -0.86 -2.82
C ALA A 161 5.68 0.23 -3.30
N ASN A 162 5.53 1.49 -2.86
CA ASN A 162 6.45 2.58 -3.19
C ASN A 162 7.74 2.48 -2.36
N ASN A 163 8.89 2.47 -3.04
CA ASN A 163 10.19 2.27 -2.38
C ASN A 163 10.62 3.47 -1.51
N GLY A 164 10.02 4.65 -1.71
CA GLY A 164 10.37 5.87 -1.00
C GLY A 164 9.81 5.96 0.43
N MET A 165 8.90 5.07 0.83
CA MET A 165 8.16 5.13 2.10
C MET A 165 7.62 6.55 2.38
N GLY A 166 6.96 7.13 1.38
CA GLY A 166 6.37 8.47 1.47
C GLY A 166 7.33 9.64 1.27
N PHE A 167 8.64 9.45 1.12
CA PHE A 167 9.56 10.59 0.94
C PHE A 167 9.24 11.45 -0.29
N HIS A 168 8.88 10.83 -1.42
CA HIS A 168 8.64 11.58 -2.66
C HIS A 168 7.38 12.47 -2.57
N ALA A 169 6.31 12.01 -1.92
CA ALA A 169 5.07 12.76 -1.72
C ALA A 169 4.43 12.47 -0.35
N PRO A 170 4.98 13.02 0.74
CA PRO A 170 4.66 12.57 2.10
C PRO A 170 3.23 12.87 2.55
N GLN A 171 2.70 14.03 2.17
CA GLN A 171 1.32 14.39 2.48
C GLN A 171 0.32 13.56 1.68
N GLU A 172 0.67 13.22 0.43
CA GLU A 172 -0.17 12.39 -0.40
C GLU A 172 -0.21 10.95 0.14
N CYS A 173 0.94 10.36 0.46
CA CYS A 173 0.98 9.03 1.06
C CYS A 173 0.18 8.98 2.37
N ALA A 174 0.31 9.98 3.24
CA ALA A 174 -0.49 10.07 4.46
C ALA A 174 -2.01 10.15 4.18
N ARG A 175 -2.43 10.94 3.18
CA ARG A 175 -3.84 11.05 2.74
C ARG A 175 -4.37 9.72 2.22
N VAL A 176 -3.59 9.03 1.41
CA VAL A 176 -3.93 7.72 0.84
C VAL A 176 -4.05 6.66 1.94
N LEU A 177 -3.11 6.63 2.89
CA LEU A 177 -3.16 5.71 4.03
C LEU A 177 -4.36 5.97 4.95
N ALA A 178 -4.71 7.24 5.17
CA ALA A 178 -5.93 7.59 5.91
C ALA A 178 -7.20 7.07 5.20
N LYS A 179 -7.26 7.13 3.86
CA LYS A 179 -8.35 6.52 3.09
C LYS A 179 -8.34 4.99 3.20
N ALA A 180 -7.18 4.35 3.12
CA ALA A 180 -7.03 2.91 3.30
C ALA A 180 -7.61 2.44 4.65
N HIS A 181 -7.18 3.09 5.73
CA HIS A 181 -7.69 2.84 7.08
C HIS A 181 -9.21 3.05 7.15
N ARG A 182 -9.72 4.17 6.61
CA ARG A 182 -11.17 4.45 6.61
C ARG A 182 -11.98 3.34 5.93
N TYR A 183 -11.57 2.88 4.75
CA TYR A 183 -12.26 1.79 4.04
C TYR A 183 -12.23 0.48 4.83
N ALA A 184 -11.08 0.12 5.41
CA ALA A 184 -10.95 -1.06 6.24
C ALA A 184 -11.82 -0.98 7.50
N SER A 185 -11.79 0.13 8.24
CA SER A 185 -12.64 0.32 9.41
C SER A 185 -14.13 0.33 9.06
N GLU A 186 -14.51 0.87 7.91
CA GLU A 186 -15.90 0.82 7.44
C GLU A 186 -16.35 -0.61 7.12
N SER A 187 -15.48 -1.41 6.49
CA SER A 187 -15.70 -2.85 6.26
C SER A 187 -15.95 -3.57 7.58
N ARG A 188 -15.08 -3.37 8.58
CA ARG A 188 -15.20 -4.00 9.91
C ARG A 188 -16.48 -3.58 10.63
N ARG A 189 -16.81 -2.29 10.60
CA ARG A 189 -18.06 -1.78 11.19
C ARG A 189 -19.29 -2.44 10.57
N LYS A 190 -19.32 -2.59 9.24
CA LYS A 190 -20.42 -3.27 8.53
C LYS A 190 -20.44 -4.77 8.83
N MET A 191 -19.27 -5.41 8.93
CA MET A 191 -19.17 -6.80 9.38
C MET A 191 -19.73 -6.99 10.79
N ALA A 192 -19.39 -6.12 11.74
CA ALA A 192 -19.93 -6.18 13.10
C ALA A 192 -21.48 -6.12 13.09
N VAL A 193 -22.07 -5.21 12.32
CA VAL A 193 -23.53 -5.11 12.15
C VAL A 193 -24.12 -6.38 11.55
N LEU A 194 -23.49 -6.97 10.52
CA LEU A 194 -23.93 -8.22 9.91
C LEU A 194 -23.88 -9.38 10.91
N ARG A 195 -22.80 -9.48 11.70
CA ARG A 195 -22.66 -10.50 12.75
C ARG A 195 -23.78 -10.38 13.78
N THR A 196 -24.06 -9.17 14.27
CA THR A 196 -25.16 -8.93 15.22
C THR A 196 -26.51 -9.33 14.64
N LYS A 197 -26.82 -8.97 13.38
CA LYS A 197 -28.07 -9.35 12.71
C LYS A 197 -28.26 -10.88 12.61
N LYS A 198 -27.16 -11.62 12.55
CA LYS A 198 -27.14 -13.09 12.44
C LYS A 198 -27.02 -13.79 13.81
N GLY A 199 -26.98 -13.03 14.91
CA GLY A 199 -26.79 -13.58 16.25
C GLY A 199 -25.43 -14.26 16.45
N LEU A 200 -24.42 -13.89 15.65
CA LEU A 200 -23.07 -14.44 15.77
C LEU A 200 -22.33 -13.76 16.94
N PRO A 201 -21.43 -14.49 17.62
CA PRO A 201 -20.59 -13.89 18.66
C PRO A 201 -19.63 -12.85 18.08
N GLU A 202 -19.07 -12.04 18.97
CA GLU A 202 -17.97 -11.15 18.66
C GLU A 202 -16.82 -11.92 18.00
N PHE A 203 -16.14 -11.27 17.05
CA PHE A 203 -15.05 -11.89 16.33
C PHE A 203 -13.83 -12.06 17.26
N ALA A 204 -13.32 -13.29 17.34
CA ALA A 204 -12.08 -13.60 18.05
C ALA A 204 -10.94 -13.72 17.03
N ALA A 205 -10.01 -12.76 17.06
CA ALA A 205 -8.87 -12.76 16.15
C ALA A 205 -7.94 -13.98 16.41
N PRO A 206 -7.55 -14.72 15.37
CA PRO A 206 -6.54 -15.77 15.49
C PRO A 206 -5.16 -15.18 15.80
N ASP A 207 -4.31 -15.96 16.45
CA ASP A 207 -2.91 -15.58 16.67
C ASP A 207 -2.11 -15.75 15.38
N ILE A 208 -1.85 -14.62 14.71
CA ILE A 208 -1.07 -14.52 13.47
C ILE A 208 0.12 -13.57 13.60
N LEU A 209 0.60 -13.34 14.82
CA LEU A 209 1.62 -12.32 15.13
C LEU A 209 3.05 -12.71 14.71
N SER A 210 3.23 -13.90 14.13
CA SER A 210 4.49 -14.30 13.49
C SER A 210 4.22 -14.77 12.07
N ARG A 211 5.25 -14.67 11.22
CA ARG A 211 5.20 -15.17 9.84
C ARG A 211 4.74 -16.63 9.78
N GLU A 212 5.27 -17.48 10.64
CA GLU A 212 4.97 -18.91 10.68
C GLU A 212 3.49 -19.15 11.03
N LYS A 213 2.98 -18.41 12.03
CA LYS A 213 1.58 -18.51 12.45
C LYS A 213 0.62 -17.99 11.37
N ALA A 214 0.94 -16.85 10.75
CA ALA A 214 0.16 -16.31 9.63
C ALA A 214 0.13 -17.28 8.44
N GLN A 215 1.28 -17.84 8.06
CA GLN A 215 1.37 -18.82 6.96
C GLN A 215 0.60 -20.10 7.27
N ALA A 216 0.71 -20.62 8.50
CA ALA A 216 -0.04 -21.80 8.93
C ALA A 216 -1.55 -21.54 8.91
N TYR A 217 -1.99 -20.34 9.31
CA TYR A 217 -3.40 -19.94 9.27
C TYR A 217 -3.94 -19.82 7.84
N ILE A 218 -3.18 -19.23 6.92
CA ILE A 218 -3.61 -18.96 5.54
C ILE A 218 -3.62 -20.25 4.68
N LYS A 219 -2.70 -21.19 4.95
CA LYS A 219 -2.46 -22.38 4.11
C LYS A 219 -3.74 -23.16 3.75
N PRO A 220 -4.64 -23.52 4.69
CA PRO A 220 -5.85 -24.27 4.35
C PRO A 220 -6.79 -23.52 3.38
N PHE A 221 -6.85 -22.18 3.47
CA PHE A 221 -7.68 -21.37 2.56
C PHE A 221 -7.12 -21.39 1.14
N VAL A 222 -5.79 -21.29 1.01
CA VAL A 222 -5.12 -21.31 -0.30
C VAL A 222 -5.22 -22.69 -0.94
N GLU A 223 -5.07 -23.77 -0.16
CA GLU A 223 -5.24 -25.14 -0.63
C GLU A 223 -6.67 -25.38 -1.13
N ALA A 224 -7.68 -24.96 -0.36
CA ALA A 224 -9.09 -25.05 -0.76
C ALA A 224 -9.38 -24.27 -2.05
N GLN A 225 -8.87 -23.05 -2.15
CA GLN A 225 -9.04 -22.22 -3.36
C GLN A 225 -8.36 -22.85 -4.59
N SER A 226 -7.17 -23.42 -4.41
CA SER A 226 -6.42 -24.07 -5.50
C SER A 226 -7.12 -25.34 -5.99
N ALA A 227 -7.64 -26.16 -5.08
CA ALA A 227 -8.41 -27.35 -5.41
C ALA A 227 -9.72 -27.02 -6.16
N ALA A 228 -10.35 -25.89 -5.88
CA ALA A 228 -11.54 -25.43 -6.58
C ALA A 228 -11.27 -24.93 -8.02
N LYS A 229 -10.05 -24.43 -8.30
CA LYS A 229 -9.63 -23.98 -9.65
C LYS A 229 -9.15 -25.13 -10.55
N GLY A 230 -8.72 -26.25 -9.97
CA GLY A 230 -8.24 -27.42 -10.69
C GLY A 230 -9.34 -28.41 -11.11
N LYS A 231 -10.61 -28.09 -10.87
CA LYS A 231 -11.80 -28.81 -11.34
C LYS A 231 -12.49 -28.01 -12.43
#